data_AF-A0A1G2V765-F1
#
_entry.id   AF-A0A1G2V765-F1
#
_cell.length_a   1.000
_cell.length_b   1.000
_cell.length_c   1.000
_cell.angle_alpha   90.00
_cell.angle_beta   90.00
_cell.angle_gamma   90.00
#
_symmetry.space_group_name_H-M   'P 1'
#
loop_
_entity.id
_entity.type
_entity.pdbx_description
1 polymer ?
#
loop_
_entity_poly.entity_id
_entity_poly.type
_entity_poly.pdbx_seq_one_letter_code
_entity_poly.pdbx_strand_id
1 'polypeptide(L)'
;MKIKSIVTILGLGFIAKIVSATPCQPQLKWRWQGTIDAPATPWLMFTPLVAQINDDNGDGFVDTLDIPDVVFVHRAPGVTVADMGVLSALSGTDGNTVMTIGPLSSLYHGLAVGDIDNDDYPELLVQHRDRKRIIAYDHNGTLKWTSVDVHPPVLSFLIPSAPAIADLDQDGSPEIVFANAALRADGTLWWKGTGGFGLYKMDLGFISNPIEVVASESGLEVSAGNTLYSANGRILWNRSDLLDGWTAVTDFQEDGRPEIVLSVGGYNGPLYVLDGLTGVTVGVPYVRQNGVNNTMAHPVVSDLDRDCVPEVLTGTAFDTLQALKWDEASKSLNLYWETPVALDLSGVSTPTICDLDGDAFPEVLYTGTDAWYIINGRTGQTIWQFPHQSSTVYENIVCADLGNQLAELVVMAVGGSVEDNTVSVYGCSNWAQARPIWNQFQYHVTNVGDSGQIPRVEDVPWISGIGWLEQRERLPSTGSIPADSGNTLKGVKVGPDLVFTWAGDSFSVGYNLYREVVKGFLGTLWRSFPNPTANLIGEISFPPYLYYYRVTGISCAGLEGP
;
A
#
# COMPACT_ATOMS: atom_id res chain seq x y z
N MET A 1 -8.38 51.18 -47.77
CA MET A 1 -8.99 52.34 -47.06
C MET A 1 -8.48 52.30 -45.62
N LYS A 2 -8.18 53.46 -45.00
CA LYS A 2 -7.76 53.73 -43.59
C LYS A 2 -7.11 52.62 -42.72
N ILE A 3 -5.93 52.99 -42.21
CA ILE A 3 -5.07 52.41 -41.15
C ILE A 3 -5.80 51.91 -39.90
N LYS A 4 -5.32 50.77 -39.34
CA LYS A 4 -5.12 50.40 -37.91
C LYS A 4 -4.49 48.99 -37.88
N SER A 5 -3.69 48.53 -36.92
CA SER A 5 -2.72 49.14 -35.98
C SER A 5 -1.86 47.97 -35.46
N ILE A 6 -0.55 48.14 -35.26
CA ILE A 6 0.30 47.07 -34.69
C ILE A 6 0.06 47.01 -33.18
N VAL A 7 -0.14 45.79 -32.65
CA VAL A 7 -0.02 45.47 -31.22
C VAL A 7 0.85 44.23 -31.11
N THR A 8 2.09 44.41 -30.65
CA THR A 8 3.00 43.30 -30.34
C THR A 8 2.71 42.79 -28.94
N ILE A 9 2.15 41.58 -28.82
CA ILE A 9 1.98 40.92 -27.53
C ILE A 9 3.18 40.02 -27.28
N LEU A 10 4.03 40.39 -26.33
CA LEU A 10 5.06 39.52 -25.76
C LEU A 10 4.37 38.53 -24.81
N GLY A 11 3.89 37.42 -25.38
CA GLY A 11 3.32 36.32 -24.60
C GLY A 11 4.43 35.56 -23.87
N LEU A 12 4.53 35.75 -22.55
CA LEU A 12 5.20 34.80 -21.67
C LEU A 12 4.36 33.52 -21.65
N GLY A 13 4.72 32.56 -22.49
CA GLY A 13 4.09 31.25 -22.54
C GLY A 13 4.38 30.48 -21.25
N PHE A 14 3.41 30.43 -20.35
CA PHE A 14 3.38 29.38 -19.33
C PHE A 14 3.17 28.05 -20.05
N ILE A 15 4.28 27.33 -20.27
CA ILE A 15 4.23 25.91 -20.57
C ILE A 15 3.66 25.24 -19.32
N ALA A 16 2.41 24.80 -19.39
CA ALA A 16 1.94 23.76 -18.48
C ALA A 16 2.88 22.57 -18.68
N LYS A 17 3.72 22.29 -17.67
CA LYS A 17 4.72 21.23 -17.75
C LYS A 17 3.98 19.90 -17.69
N ILE A 18 3.62 19.37 -18.86
CA ILE A 18 3.33 17.95 -19.01
C ILE A 18 4.60 17.24 -18.58
N VAL A 19 4.58 16.59 -17.42
CA VAL A 19 5.71 15.87 -16.85
C VAL A 19 5.76 14.48 -17.49
N SER A 20 5.94 14.42 -18.81
CA SER A 20 6.40 13.19 -19.48
C SER A 20 7.91 13.08 -19.23
N ALA A 21 8.29 12.84 -17.98
CA ALA A 21 9.65 13.00 -17.49
C ALA A 21 10.06 11.81 -16.63
N THR A 22 10.17 10.68 -17.32
CA THR A 22 10.71 9.38 -16.88
C THR A 22 11.53 9.50 -15.59
N PRO A 23 11.21 8.73 -14.52
CA PRO A 23 11.75 8.92 -13.18
C PRO A 23 13.27 9.15 -13.21
N CYS A 24 13.77 10.22 -12.58
CA CYS A 24 15.21 10.47 -12.64
C CYS A 24 16.00 9.41 -11.87
N GLN A 25 17.25 9.18 -12.27
CA GLN A 25 18.06 8.07 -11.78
C GLN A 25 18.16 8.09 -10.25
N PRO A 26 17.73 7.03 -9.53
CA PRO A 26 17.86 6.92 -8.08
C PRO A 26 19.24 7.37 -7.56
N GLN A 27 19.25 8.35 -6.65
CA GLN A 27 20.44 8.80 -5.93
C GLN A 27 20.39 8.31 -4.49
N LEU A 28 21.47 7.75 -3.98
CA LEU A 28 21.55 7.27 -2.59
C LEU A 28 21.49 8.47 -1.62
N LYS A 29 20.47 8.53 -0.75
CA LYS A 29 20.42 9.45 0.40
C LYS A 29 21.38 8.99 1.48
N TRP A 30 21.16 7.77 1.97
CA TRP A 30 21.92 7.15 3.04
C TRP A 30 21.91 5.63 2.92
N ARG A 31 22.83 4.98 3.65
CA ARG A 31 22.94 3.53 3.75
C ARG A 31 23.30 3.11 5.18
N TRP A 32 22.49 2.22 5.74
CA TRP A 32 22.85 1.41 6.90
C TRP A 32 23.57 0.12 6.45
N GLN A 33 24.53 -0.35 7.24
CA GLN A 33 25.39 -1.51 6.93
C GLN A 33 25.48 -2.43 8.15
N GLY A 34 25.22 -3.74 7.98
CA GLY A 34 25.31 -4.72 9.06
C GLY A 34 26.74 -5.11 9.47
N THR A 35 26.95 -5.38 10.76
CA THR A 35 28.26 -5.72 11.35
C THR A 35 28.49 -7.24 11.44
N ILE A 36 29.24 -7.83 10.50
CA ILE A 36 29.42 -9.29 10.39
C ILE A 36 30.49 -9.86 11.33
N ASP A 37 30.03 -10.59 12.35
CA ASP A 37 30.89 -11.34 13.29
C ASP A 37 30.86 -12.88 13.09
N ALA A 38 30.12 -13.39 12.10
CA ALA A 38 29.85 -14.81 11.90
C ALA A 38 29.67 -15.19 10.41
N PRO A 39 29.90 -16.45 10.00
CA PRO A 39 29.91 -16.83 8.58
C PRO A 39 28.55 -16.70 7.88
N ALA A 40 28.62 -16.36 6.59
CA ALA A 40 27.56 -16.24 5.57
C ALA A 40 26.25 -17.00 5.88
N THR A 41 25.38 -16.35 6.62
CA THR A 41 23.99 -16.74 6.90
C THR A 41 23.13 -15.48 6.78
N PRO A 42 21.96 -15.52 6.12
CA PRO A 42 21.21 -14.32 5.70
C PRO A 42 20.78 -13.43 6.89
N TRP A 43 20.59 -12.14 6.61
CA TRP A 43 20.58 -11.07 7.63
C TRP A 43 19.24 -10.38 7.81
N LEU A 44 18.56 -10.13 6.70
CA LEU A 44 17.31 -9.42 6.51
C LEU A 44 16.48 -10.36 5.63
N MET A 45 15.23 -10.70 5.97
CA MET A 45 14.49 -11.75 5.26
C MET A 45 13.00 -11.44 5.07
N PHE A 46 12.62 -10.16 5.20
CA PHE A 46 11.26 -9.65 5.13
C PHE A 46 11.26 -8.25 4.50
N THR A 47 10.12 -7.77 4.02
CA THR A 47 9.95 -6.40 3.50
C THR A 47 10.19 -5.40 4.64
N PRO A 48 10.95 -4.31 4.43
CA PRO A 48 11.09 -3.27 5.45
C PRO A 48 9.75 -2.54 5.59
N LEU A 49 9.47 -1.95 6.74
CA LEU A 49 8.27 -1.14 6.93
C LEU A 49 8.65 0.34 7.04
N VAL A 50 7.69 1.21 6.76
CA VAL A 50 7.83 2.67 6.94
C VAL A 50 6.65 3.17 7.76
N ALA A 51 6.93 3.89 8.84
CA ALA A 51 5.94 4.53 9.72
C ALA A 51 6.62 5.57 10.62
N GLN A 52 5.85 6.53 11.15
CA GLN A 52 6.32 7.39 12.24
C GLN A 52 6.48 6.57 13.52
N ILE A 53 7.65 6.57 14.20
CA ILE A 53 7.83 5.86 15.48
C ILE A 53 8.21 6.79 16.64
N ASN A 54 8.77 7.98 16.38
CA ASN A 54 9.09 8.96 17.43
C ASN A 54 8.57 10.38 17.16
N ASP A 55 8.42 11.13 18.26
CA ASP A 55 8.23 12.58 18.31
C ASP A 55 9.56 13.27 17.94
N ASP A 56 9.74 13.62 16.66
CA ASP A 56 10.92 14.38 16.18
C ASP A 56 10.77 15.88 16.48
N ASN A 57 9.54 16.36 16.48
CA ASN A 57 9.23 17.79 16.51
C ASN A 57 9.22 18.36 17.95
N GLY A 58 8.92 17.51 18.94
CA GLY A 58 8.94 17.79 20.38
C GLY A 58 7.61 18.29 20.95
N ASP A 59 6.47 18.03 20.30
CA ASP A 59 5.14 18.46 20.78
C ASP A 59 4.35 17.39 21.56
N GLY A 60 4.84 16.14 21.56
CA GLY A 60 4.31 15.03 22.36
C GLY A 60 3.42 14.05 21.59
N PHE A 61 3.31 14.13 20.27
CA PHE A 61 2.60 13.19 19.41
C PHE A 61 3.57 12.41 18.50
N VAL A 62 3.07 11.40 17.78
CA VAL A 62 3.80 10.72 16.70
C VAL A 62 2.89 10.74 15.48
N ASP A 63 2.98 11.82 14.70
CA ASP A 63 2.02 12.07 13.61
C ASP A 63 2.69 12.48 12.28
N THR A 64 1.89 12.78 11.27
CA THR A 64 2.30 13.30 9.95
C THR A 64 3.27 14.50 9.93
N LEU A 65 3.59 15.11 11.07
CA LEU A 65 4.58 16.19 11.24
C LEU A 65 6.01 15.69 11.53
N ASP A 66 6.19 14.44 11.96
CA ASP A 66 7.48 13.82 12.28
C ASP A 66 8.16 13.16 11.05
N ILE A 67 9.32 12.50 11.21
CA ILE A 67 10.10 11.94 10.10
C ILE A 67 9.92 10.40 10.01
N PRO A 68 9.36 9.86 8.91
CA PRO A 68 9.03 8.43 8.84
C PRO A 68 10.26 7.53 8.95
N ASP A 69 10.19 6.55 9.84
CA ASP A 69 11.26 5.60 10.13
C ASP A 69 11.24 4.39 9.23
N VAL A 70 12.41 3.91 8.84
CA VAL A 70 12.61 2.62 8.18
C VAL A 70 12.80 1.54 9.23
N VAL A 71 11.82 0.65 9.35
CA VAL A 71 11.68 -0.36 10.40
C VAL A 71 11.98 -1.76 9.85
N PHE A 72 12.95 -2.48 10.42
CA PHE A 72 13.36 -3.81 9.95
C PHE A 72 14.03 -4.67 11.02
N VAL A 73 14.00 -5.99 10.85
CA VAL A 73 14.77 -6.93 11.68
C VAL A 73 16.05 -7.36 11.00
N HIS A 74 17.18 -7.18 11.69
CA HIS A 74 18.52 -7.59 11.28
C HIS A 74 19.18 -8.51 12.31
N ARG A 75 20.39 -9.01 11.99
CA ARG A 75 21.19 -9.83 12.90
C ARG A 75 21.82 -9.03 14.05
N ALA A 76 21.80 -9.60 15.25
CA ALA A 76 22.53 -9.13 16.43
C ALA A 76 24.06 -9.29 16.27
N PRO A 77 24.86 -8.23 16.51
CA PRO A 77 26.33 -8.33 16.57
C PRO A 77 26.82 -9.30 17.65
N GLY A 78 27.94 -9.97 17.41
CA GLY A 78 28.63 -10.85 18.35
C GLY A 78 27.95 -12.20 18.68
N VAL A 79 26.73 -12.47 18.19
CA VAL A 79 25.96 -13.68 18.55
C VAL A 79 26.14 -14.82 17.53
N THR A 80 26.43 -16.02 18.02
CA THR A 80 26.72 -17.19 17.17
C THR A 80 25.48 -18.02 16.79
N VAL A 81 24.62 -18.47 17.72
CA VAL A 81 23.57 -19.48 17.40
C VAL A 81 22.25 -19.45 18.22
N ALA A 82 21.90 -18.38 18.96
CA ALA A 82 20.68 -18.38 19.80
C ALA A 82 19.87 -17.08 19.75
N ASP A 83 20.52 -15.96 20.01
CA ASP A 83 19.87 -14.66 20.24
C ASP A 83 19.99 -13.77 18.99
N MET A 84 19.50 -14.27 17.87
CA MET A 84 20.00 -13.84 16.55
C MET A 84 19.45 -12.52 16.01
N GLY A 85 18.23 -12.11 16.37
CA GLY A 85 17.53 -10.98 15.73
C GLY A 85 17.44 -9.72 16.58
N VAL A 86 17.42 -8.56 15.92
CA VAL A 86 17.25 -7.22 16.48
C VAL A 86 16.34 -6.43 15.54
N LEU A 87 15.24 -5.88 16.05
CA LEU A 87 14.41 -4.90 15.34
C LEU A 87 15.01 -3.52 15.55
N SER A 88 15.19 -2.77 14.47
CA SER A 88 15.68 -1.38 14.50
C SER A 88 14.74 -0.49 13.69
N ALA A 89 14.55 0.73 14.18
CA ALA A 89 13.98 1.85 13.43
C ALA A 89 15.09 2.87 13.15
N LEU A 90 15.18 3.34 11.91
CA LEU A 90 16.15 4.34 11.48
C LEU A 90 15.42 5.52 10.81
N SER A 91 15.76 6.75 11.19
CA SER A 91 15.09 7.95 10.65
C SER A 91 15.22 8.02 9.13
N GLY A 92 14.10 8.18 8.43
CA GLY A 92 14.03 8.24 6.97
C GLY A 92 14.87 9.35 6.32
N THR A 93 15.19 10.40 7.08
CA THR A 93 15.99 11.53 6.58
C THR A 93 17.46 11.18 6.42
N ASP A 94 18.10 10.50 7.39
CA ASP A 94 19.56 10.30 7.40
C ASP A 94 20.06 8.90 7.82
N GLY A 95 19.17 8.00 8.23
CA GLY A 95 19.52 6.63 8.63
C GLY A 95 20.10 6.50 10.04
N ASN A 96 20.06 7.54 10.87
CA ASN A 96 20.42 7.44 12.29
C ASN A 96 19.43 6.51 13.04
N THR A 97 19.96 5.76 14.01
CA THR A 97 19.14 4.84 14.81
C THR A 97 18.26 5.59 15.80
N VAL A 98 16.95 5.47 15.60
CA VAL A 98 15.90 5.95 16.50
C VAL A 98 15.71 4.98 17.67
N MET A 99 15.53 3.70 17.36
CA MET A 99 15.32 2.66 18.38
C MET A 99 16.02 1.34 18.05
N THR A 100 16.15 0.48 19.05
CA THR A 100 16.65 -0.89 18.88
C THR A 100 16.03 -1.83 19.91
N ILE A 101 15.29 -2.84 19.46
CA ILE A 101 14.61 -3.84 20.30
C ILE A 101 15.27 -5.21 20.06
N GLY A 102 15.79 -5.83 21.12
CA GLY A 102 16.34 -7.17 21.03
C GLY A 102 16.95 -7.73 22.32
N PRO A 103 17.35 -9.00 22.32
CA PRO A 103 17.30 -9.93 21.18
C PRO A 103 15.93 -10.58 20.99
N LEU A 104 15.45 -10.62 19.74
CA LEU A 104 14.20 -11.27 19.33
C LEU A 104 14.32 -12.80 19.18
N SER A 105 15.54 -13.33 19.18
CA SER A 105 15.88 -14.77 19.22
C SER A 105 15.41 -15.63 18.03
N SER A 106 15.17 -15.01 16.87
CA SER A 106 15.09 -15.63 15.54
C SER A 106 15.72 -14.66 14.51
N LEU A 107 15.73 -15.01 13.23
CA LEU A 107 15.89 -14.06 12.10
C LEU A 107 14.63 -14.05 11.21
N TYR A 108 13.81 -15.08 11.31
CA TYR A 108 12.51 -15.16 10.65
C TYR A 108 11.50 -14.39 11.49
N HIS A 109 11.25 -13.15 11.08
CA HIS A 109 10.31 -12.24 11.71
C HIS A 109 9.49 -11.53 10.61
N GLY A 110 8.22 -11.90 10.47
CA GLY A 110 7.26 -11.03 9.78
C GLY A 110 6.88 -9.88 10.69
N LEU A 111 6.63 -8.72 10.08
CA LEU A 111 6.40 -7.46 10.75
C LEU A 111 5.10 -6.82 10.27
N ALA A 112 4.46 -6.06 11.16
CA ALA A 112 3.49 -5.02 10.83
C ALA A 112 3.64 -3.87 11.83
N VAL A 113 3.17 -2.68 11.46
CA VAL A 113 3.15 -1.48 12.30
C VAL A 113 1.79 -0.82 12.24
N GLY A 114 1.33 -0.22 13.33
CA GLY A 114 0.10 0.58 13.36
C GLY A 114 -0.45 0.70 14.77
N ASP A 115 -1.22 1.75 15.04
CA ASP A 115 -1.92 1.90 16.32
C ASP A 115 -2.98 0.80 16.42
N ILE A 116 -2.92 -0.02 17.48
CA ILE A 116 -3.89 -1.11 17.72
C ILE A 116 -4.76 -0.91 18.96
N ASP A 117 -4.48 0.04 19.86
CA ASP A 117 -5.32 0.30 21.05
C ASP A 117 -5.86 1.75 21.18
N ASN A 118 -5.68 2.56 20.12
CA ASN A 118 -6.12 3.94 19.96
C ASN A 118 -5.50 4.89 21.00
N ASP A 119 -4.20 4.78 21.24
CA ASP A 119 -3.45 5.70 22.11
C ASP A 119 -2.70 6.83 21.37
N ASP A 120 -2.90 6.92 20.04
CA ASP A 120 -2.26 7.82 19.06
C ASP A 120 -0.78 7.48 18.76
N TYR A 121 -0.24 6.35 19.26
CA TYR A 121 1.10 5.85 18.92
C TYR A 121 1.03 4.46 18.23
N PRO A 122 1.89 4.16 17.23
CA PRO A 122 1.82 2.88 16.52
C PRO A 122 2.64 1.76 17.16
N GLU A 123 2.02 0.59 17.35
CA GLU A 123 2.68 -0.64 17.77
C GLU A 123 3.59 -1.24 16.70
N LEU A 124 4.65 -1.90 17.17
CA LEU A 124 5.55 -2.72 16.39
C LEU A 124 5.20 -4.20 16.61
N LEU A 125 4.50 -4.80 15.65
CA LEU A 125 4.12 -6.21 15.68
C LEU A 125 5.20 -7.10 15.06
N VAL A 126 5.60 -8.13 15.80
CA VAL A 126 6.71 -9.01 15.43
C VAL A 126 6.30 -10.47 15.56
N GLN A 127 6.48 -11.26 14.50
CA GLN A 127 6.34 -12.72 14.57
C GLN A 127 7.33 -13.29 15.59
N HIS A 128 6.84 -13.96 16.64
CA HIS A 128 7.68 -14.57 17.67
C HIS A 128 8.48 -15.77 17.13
N ARG A 129 9.67 -16.03 17.68
CA ARG A 129 10.65 -17.01 17.18
C ARG A 129 10.18 -18.46 17.03
N ASP A 130 9.11 -18.87 17.72
CA ASP A 130 8.53 -20.21 17.56
C ASP A 130 7.54 -20.33 16.38
N ARG A 131 7.25 -19.21 15.70
CA ARG A 131 6.31 -19.07 14.58
C ARG A 131 4.87 -19.43 14.97
N LYS A 132 4.53 -19.18 16.25
CA LYS A 132 3.22 -19.51 16.84
C LYS A 132 2.48 -18.33 17.46
N ARG A 133 3.13 -17.18 17.60
CA ARG A 133 2.64 -16.01 18.34
C ARG A 133 3.09 -14.73 17.65
N ILE A 134 2.38 -13.65 17.93
CA ILE A 134 2.83 -12.28 17.71
C ILE A 134 3.34 -11.71 19.04
N ILE A 135 4.35 -10.84 18.96
CA ILE A 135 4.79 -9.94 20.02
C ILE A 135 4.36 -8.54 19.61
N ALA A 136 3.75 -7.77 20.52
CA ALA A 136 3.55 -6.35 20.33
C ALA A 136 4.53 -5.58 21.21
N TYR A 137 5.29 -4.68 20.59
CA TYR A 137 6.02 -3.64 21.30
C TYR A 137 5.33 -2.30 21.07
N ASP A 138 5.24 -1.54 22.14
CA ASP A 138 4.96 -0.10 22.18
C ASP A 138 5.91 0.66 21.23
N HIS A 139 5.50 1.83 20.72
CA HIS A 139 6.32 2.70 19.86
C HIS A 139 7.70 3.02 20.49
N ASN A 140 7.78 3.11 21.83
CA ASN A 140 9.03 3.33 22.56
C ASN A 140 9.88 2.05 22.79
N GLY A 141 9.42 0.90 22.31
CA GLY A 141 10.10 -0.41 22.39
C GLY A 141 9.81 -1.21 23.66
N THR A 142 8.92 -0.73 24.54
CA THR A 142 8.42 -1.51 25.67
C THR A 142 7.56 -2.68 25.18
N LEU A 143 7.70 -3.86 25.79
CA LEU A 143 6.86 -5.02 25.47
C LEU A 143 5.41 -4.77 25.98
N LYS A 144 4.45 -4.47 25.08
CA LYS A 144 3.01 -4.43 25.39
C LYS A 144 2.51 -5.85 25.71
N TRP A 145 2.71 -6.83 24.82
CA TRP A 145 2.32 -8.24 25.06
C TRP A 145 3.00 -9.29 24.17
N THR A 146 2.77 -10.58 24.48
CA THR A 146 3.02 -11.72 23.57
C THR A 146 1.77 -12.59 23.52
N SER A 147 1.28 -12.90 22.32
CA SER A 147 -0.04 -13.51 22.11
C SER A 147 -0.14 -14.96 22.62
N VAL A 148 -1.35 -15.49 22.66
CA VAL A 148 -1.55 -16.95 22.77
C VAL A 148 -1.13 -17.68 21.47
N ASP A 149 -1.04 -19.02 21.54
CA ASP A 149 -0.58 -19.87 20.44
C ASP A 149 -1.62 -19.97 19.30
N VAL A 150 -1.40 -19.22 18.23
CA VAL A 150 -2.25 -19.13 17.03
C VAL A 150 -1.84 -20.12 15.92
N HIS A 151 -0.79 -20.91 16.11
CA HIS A 151 -0.16 -21.75 15.08
C HIS A 151 -1.12 -22.69 14.32
N PRO A 152 -1.19 -22.64 12.98
CA PRO A 152 -1.91 -23.63 12.15
C PRO A 152 -1.15 -24.98 12.14
N PRO A 153 -1.71 -26.08 11.57
CA PRO A 153 -1.24 -27.45 11.85
C PRO A 153 0.08 -27.89 11.18
N VAL A 154 0.94 -26.99 10.73
CA VAL A 154 2.21 -27.28 10.03
C VAL A 154 3.40 -26.79 10.86
N LEU A 155 4.34 -27.69 11.18
CA LEU A 155 5.36 -27.48 12.23
C LEU A 155 6.67 -26.82 11.76
N SER A 156 6.81 -26.54 10.46
CA SER A 156 8.04 -26.02 9.86
C SER A 156 7.70 -24.97 8.82
N PHE A 157 8.46 -23.88 8.80
CA PHE A 157 8.50 -22.87 7.74
C PHE A 157 9.96 -22.46 7.54
N LEU A 158 10.33 -22.05 6.34
CA LEU A 158 11.70 -21.63 6.03
C LEU A 158 11.85 -20.11 5.85
N ILE A 159 10.73 -19.38 5.93
CA ILE A 159 10.60 -17.96 5.59
C ILE A 159 9.68 -17.30 6.66
N PRO A 160 9.77 -15.98 6.94
CA PRO A 160 8.87 -15.34 7.91
C PRO A 160 7.41 -15.39 7.45
N SER A 161 6.46 -15.12 8.34
CA SER A 161 5.02 -15.06 8.02
C SER A 161 4.46 -13.70 8.42
N ALA A 162 3.75 -13.04 7.52
CA ALA A 162 3.27 -11.69 7.72
C ALA A 162 2.07 -11.67 8.69
N PRO A 163 2.11 -10.90 9.80
CA PRO A 163 0.89 -10.38 10.40
C PRO A 163 0.29 -9.30 9.49
N ALA A 164 -1.02 -9.09 9.62
CA ALA A 164 -1.73 -7.95 9.05
C ALA A 164 -2.62 -7.31 10.12
N ILE A 165 -2.88 -6.01 10.01
CA ILE A 165 -3.67 -5.23 10.98
C ILE A 165 -4.88 -4.62 10.27
N ALA A 166 -6.08 -4.80 10.84
CA ALA A 166 -7.31 -4.14 10.40
C ALA A 166 -8.38 -4.23 11.49
N ASP A 167 -9.31 -3.26 11.55
CA ASP A 167 -10.51 -3.37 12.39
C ASP A 167 -11.50 -4.34 11.72
N LEU A 168 -11.57 -5.58 12.21
CA LEU A 168 -12.28 -6.65 11.52
C LEU A 168 -13.78 -6.66 11.83
N ASP A 169 -14.23 -6.31 13.04
CA ASP A 169 -15.67 -6.09 13.30
C ASP A 169 -16.15 -4.62 13.24
N GLN A 170 -15.29 -3.72 12.73
CA GLN A 170 -15.57 -2.30 12.47
C GLN A 170 -16.06 -1.59 13.76
N ASP A 171 -15.46 -1.96 14.89
CA ASP A 171 -15.86 -1.64 16.27
C ASP A 171 -15.14 -0.39 16.81
N GLY A 172 -13.94 -0.12 16.29
CA GLY A 172 -12.99 0.90 16.73
C GLY A 172 -11.66 0.33 17.25
N SER A 173 -11.58 -0.97 17.54
CA SER A 173 -10.38 -1.64 18.09
C SER A 173 -9.75 -2.60 17.05
N PRO A 174 -8.61 -2.28 16.43
CA PRO A 174 -7.96 -3.14 15.45
C PRO A 174 -7.64 -4.57 15.91
N GLU A 175 -7.85 -5.52 15.00
CA GLU A 175 -7.40 -6.91 15.12
C GLU A 175 -6.06 -7.14 14.43
N ILE A 176 -5.35 -8.17 14.92
CA ILE A 176 -4.15 -8.70 14.31
C ILE A 176 -4.48 -10.05 13.66
N VAL A 177 -4.46 -10.10 12.34
CA VAL A 177 -4.56 -11.35 11.56
C VAL A 177 -3.19 -12.01 11.48
N PHE A 178 -3.14 -13.31 11.76
CA PHE A 178 -1.97 -14.14 11.52
C PHE A 178 -2.38 -15.56 11.09
N ALA A 179 -2.08 -15.89 9.83
CA ALA A 179 -2.60 -17.10 9.17
C ALA A 179 -4.14 -17.15 9.27
N ASN A 180 -4.74 -18.26 9.71
CA ASN A 180 -6.18 -18.37 9.95
C ASN A 180 -6.62 -18.05 11.40
N ALA A 181 -6.01 -17.07 12.05
CA ALA A 181 -6.43 -16.61 13.37
C ALA A 181 -6.47 -15.08 13.44
N ALA A 182 -7.42 -14.56 14.22
CA ALA A 182 -7.45 -13.16 14.62
C ALA A 182 -7.22 -13.03 16.14
N LEU A 183 -6.35 -12.10 16.51
CA LEU A 183 -6.12 -11.64 17.88
C LEU A 183 -6.78 -10.28 18.06
N ARG A 184 -7.36 -10.00 19.24
CA ARG A 184 -7.70 -8.63 19.64
C ARG A 184 -6.43 -7.83 19.94
N ALA A 185 -6.58 -6.51 20.03
CA ALA A 185 -5.54 -5.55 20.42
C ALA A 185 -4.72 -5.91 21.67
N ASP A 186 -5.27 -6.68 22.62
CA ASP A 186 -4.57 -7.16 23.84
C ASP A 186 -3.76 -8.46 23.65
N GLY A 187 -3.68 -8.99 22.43
CA GLY A 187 -3.01 -10.24 22.09
C GLY A 187 -3.79 -11.50 22.47
N THR A 188 -5.04 -11.40 22.94
CA THR A 188 -5.90 -12.56 23.19
C THR A 188 -6.53 -13.09 21.90
N LEU A 189 -6.80 -14.40 21.86
CA LEU A 189 -7.44 -15.05 20.71
C LEU A 189 -8.92 -14.68 20.64
N TRP A 190 -9.33 -14.06 19.53
CA TRP A 190 -10.74 -13.87 19.22
C TRP A 190 -11.32 -15.10 18.53
N TRP A 191 -10.70 -15.56 17.43
CA TRP A 191 -11.10 -16.77 16.71
C TRP A 191 -9.94 -17.46 15.99
N LYS A 192 -10.12 -18.74 15.68
CA LYS A 192 -9.19 -19.57 14.91
C LYS A 192 -9.95 -20.46 13.92
N GLY A 193 -9.61 -20.34 12.65
CA GLY A 193 -10.20 -21.06 11.54
C GLY A 193 -9.80 -22.52 11.45
N THR A 194 -10.46 -23.24 10.54
CA THR A 194 -10.30 -24.69 10.32
C THR A 194 -10.15 -25.11 8.86
N GLY A 195 -10.13 -24.15 7.93
CA GLY A 195 -9.82 -24.33 6.52
C GLY A 195 -8.38 -23.95 6.17
N GLY A 196 -8.18 -23.34 5.00
CA GLY A 196 -6.93 -22.72 4.56
C GLY A 196 -6.43 -21.65 5.53
N PHE A 197 -5.14 -21.34 5.43
CA PHE A 197 -4.41 -20.48 6.36
C PHE A 197 -3.29 -19.68 5.68
N GLY A 198 -3.47 -19.38 4.39
CA GLY A 198 -2.56 -18.54 3.63
C GLY A 198 -1.19 -19.17 3.39
N LEU A 199 -1.10 -20.51 3.38
CA LEU A 199 0.17 -21.21 3.25
C LEU A 199 0.52 -21.53 1.79
N TYR A 200 1.58 -20.92 1.29
CA TYR A 200 2.19 -21.39 0.05
C TYR A 200 3.04 -22.65 0.29
N LYS A 201 2.65 -23.75 -0.36
CA LYS A 201 3.31 -25.06 -0.34
C LYS A 201 4.81 -24.96 -0.59
N MET A 202 5.57 -25.88 0.02
CA MET A 202 7.03 -25.78 0.27
C MET A 202 7.37 -24.94 1.51
N ASP A 203 6.39 -24.74 2.38
CA ASP A 203 6.55 -24.18 3.73
C ASP A 203 7.17 -22.77 3.71
N LEU A 204 6.78 -21.98 2.71
CA LEU A 204 6.95 -20.53 2.70
C LEU A 204 5.92 -19.94 3.69
N GLY A 205 6.08 -18.68 4.13
CA GLY A 205 5.30 -18.13 5.23
C GLY A 205 3.79 -18.01 4.99
N PHE A 206 3.03 -17.91 6.09
CA PHE A 206 1.63 -17.50 6.04
C PHE A 206 1.52 -16.04 5.63
N ILE A 207 0.56 -15.76 4.75
CA ILE A 207 0.19 -14.41 4.33
C ILE A 207 -1.34 -14.42 4.11
N SER A 208 -2.11 -13.49 4.68
CA SER A 208 -3.58 -13.52 4.67
C SER A 208 -4.17 -12.12 4.85
N ASN A 209 -5.06 -11.73 3.93
CA ASN A 209 -5.60 -10.37 3.85
C ASN A 209 -6.88 -10.20 4.69
N PRO A 210 -6.98 -9.18 5.55
CA PRO A 210 -8.24 -8.48 5.81
C PRO A 210 -8.79 -7.87 4.51
N ILE A 211 -10.10 -7.89 4.29
CA ILE A 211 -10.76 -7.34 3.09
C ILE A 211 -12.29 -7.29 3.21
N GLU A 212 -12.93 -6.20 2.75
CA GLU A 212 -14.38 -6.12 2.53
C GLU A 212 -14.80 -6.97 1.29
N VAL A 213 -15.42 -8.14 1.49
CA VAL A 213 -15.92 -8.98 0.39
C VAL A 213 -17.45 -9.05 0.37
N VAL A 214 -18.08 -9.07 1.55
CA VAL A 214 -19.52 -9.29 1.71
C VAL A 214 -20.18 -8.03 2.27
N ALA A 215 -20.31 -7.00 1.43
CA ALA A 215 -20.88 -5.67 1.72
C ALA A 215 -22.39 -5.63 2.11
N SER A 216 -22.91 -6.74 2.63
CA SER A 216 -24.23 -6.88 3.28
C SER A 216 -24.16 -7.56 4.65
N GLU A 217 -23.00 -8.08 5.05
CA GLU A 217 -22.62 -8.32 6.43
C GLU A 217 -21.84 -7.10 6.97
N SER A 218 -21.27 -7.18 8.16
CA SER A 218 -20.54 -6.07 8.79
C SER A 218 -19.20 -6.56 9.29
N GLY A 219 -18.14 -5.80 9.01
CA GLY A 219 -16.77 -6.24 9.25
C GLY A 219 -16.05 -6.67 7.97
N LEU A 220 -14.75 -6.85 8.06
CA LEU A 220 -13.90 -7.32 6.97
C LEU A 220 -13.77 -8.85 7.03
N GLU A 221 -13.85 -9.50 5.87
CA GLU A 221 -13.45 -10.89 5.71
C GLU A 221 -11.92 -11.06 5.87
N VAL A 222 -11.49 -12.30 6.13
CA VAL A 222 -10.08 -12.72 6.04
C VAL A 222 -9.90 -13.74 4.92
N SER A 223 -9.22 -13.32 3.86
CA SER A 223 -8.77 -14.15 2.74
C SER A 223 -7.46 -14.85 3.08
N ALA A 224 -7.55 -16.12 3.47
CA ALA A 224 -6.41 -16.94 3.89
C ALA A 224 -6.17 -18.06 2.88
N GLY A 225 -5.77 -17.68 1.66
CA GLY A 225 -5.45 -18.60 0.57
C GLY A 225 -6.69 -19.26 -0.03
N ASN A 226 -6.85 -20.58 0.12
CA ASN A 226 -7.99 -21.31 -0.47
C ASN A 226 -9.31 -21.18 0.33
N THR A 227 -9.37 -20.32 1.34
CA THR A 227 -10.52 -20.19 2.24
C THR A 227 -10.76 -18.72 2.61
N LEU A 228 -12.05 -18.32 2.61
CA LEU A 228 -12.50 -17.03 3.09
C LEU A 228 -13.28 -17.20 4.41
N TYR A 229 -12.90 -16.42 5.41
CA TYR A 229 -13.59 -16.34 6.71
C TYR A 229 -14.30 -14.98 6.80
N SER A 230 -15.53 -14.91 7.31
CA SER A 230 -16.11 -13.62 7.74
C SER A 230 -15.38 -13.09 8.97
N ALA A 231 -15.53 -11.80 9.27
CA ALA A 231 -14.91 -11.09 10.40
C ALA A 231 -14.77 -11.89 11.71
N ASN A 232 -15.78 -12.69 12.07
CA ASN A 232 -15.84 -13.52 13.28
C ASN A 232 -15.30 -14.97 13.15
N GLY A 233 -14.56 -15.30 12.09
CA GLY A 233 -13.91 -16.60 11.89
C GLY A 233 -14.79 -17.74 11.35
N ARG A 234 -16.05 -17.48 10.98
CA ARG A 234 -16.88 -18.44 10.24
C ARG A 234 -16.38 -18.55 8.80
N ILE A 235 -16.11 -19.77 8.34
CA ILE A 235 -15.85 -20.05 6.91
C ILE A 235 -17.08 -19.67 6.09
N LEU A 236 -16.91 -18.76 5.13
CA LEU A 236 -17.90 -18.44 4.10
C LEU A 236 -17.83 -19.47 2.97
N TRP A 237 -16.62 -19.72 2.46
CA TRP A 237 -16.33 -20.80 1.52
C TRP A 237 -14.89 -21.32 1.70
N ASN A 238 -14.66 -22.56 1.26
CA ASN A 238 -13.37 -23.23 1.29
C ASN A 238 -13.22 -24.08 0.03
N ARG A 239 -12.22 -23.76 -0.78
CA ARG A 239 -11.82 -24.48 -2.00
C ARG A 239 -10.83 -25.59 -1.68
N SER A 240 -11.28 -26.57 -0.89
CA SER A 240 -10.50 -27.75 -0.50
C SER A 240 -10.14 -28.71 -1.65
N ASP A 241 -10.67 -28.47 -2.85
CA ASP A 241 -10.23 -29.07 -4.11
C ASP A 241 -8.96 -28.40 -4.68
N LEU A 242 -8.66 -27.17 -4.26
CA LEU A 242 -7.44 -26.44 -4.56
C LEU A 242 -6.43 -26.56 -3.41
N LEU A 243 -5.16 -26.39 -3.75
CA LEU A 243 -4.09 -26.20 -2.76
C LEU A 243 -4.21 -24.82 -2.11
N ASP A 244 -3.72 -24.71 -0.87
CA ASP A 244 -3.57 -23.42 -0.21
C ASP A 244 -2.47 -22.56 -0.88
N GLY A 245 -2.48 -21.26 -0.61
CA GLY A 245 -1.61 -20.31 -1.30
C GLY A 245 -1.77 -18.88 -0.82
N TRP A 246 -1.34 -17.93 -1.65
CA TRP A 246 -1.40 -16.49 -1.35
C TRP A 246 -2.39 -15.76 -2.26
N THR A 247 -2.95 -14.67 -1.74
CA THR A 247 -4.04 -13.94 -2.40
C THR A 247 -3.75 -12.45 -2.55
N ALA A 248 -4.12 -11.91 -3.71
CA ALA A 248 -4.34 -10.48 -3.94
C ALA A 248 -5.74 -10.32 -4.55
N VAL A 249 -6.34 -9.13 -4.44
CA VAL A 249 -7.79 -9.00 -4.67
C VAL A 249 -8.14 -7.73 -5.44
N THR A 250 -8.98 -7.85 -6.47
CA THR A 250 -9.43 -6.71 -7.28
C THR A 250 -10.74 -7.05 -7.99
N ASP A 251 -11.46 -6.05 -8.49
CA ASP A 251 -12.64 -6.25 -9.32
C ASP A 251 -12.19 -6.29 -10.80
N PHE A 252 -12.21 -7.47 -11.43
CA PHE A 252 -11.87 -7.63 -12.85
C PHE A 252 -13.11 -7.51 -13.76
N GLN A 253 -14.31 -7.55 -13.18
CA GLN A 253 -15.58 -7.61 -13.90
C GLN A 253 -16.33 -6.26 -13.93
N GLU A 254 -15.79 -5.25 -13.23
CA GLU A 254 -16.36 -3.91 -12.99
C GLU A 254 -17.78 -3.93 -12.38
N ASP A 255 -18.11 -4.99 -11.63
CA ASP A 255 -19.47 -5.22 -11.06
C ASP A 255 -19.63 -4.69 -9.63
N GLY A 256 -18.54 -4.22 -9.02
CA GLY A 256 -18.45 -3.71 -7.65
C GLY A 256 -18.03 -4.78 -6.61
N ARG A 257 -17.80 -6.03 -7.03
CA ARG A 257 -17.37 -7.14 -6.16
C ARG A 257 -15.92 -7.53 -6.45
N PRO A 258 -15.19 -8.02 -5.44
CA PRO A 258 -13.82 -8.50 -5.65
C PRO A 258 -13.77 -9.92 -6.25
N GLU A 259 -12.85 -10.09 -7.19
CA GLU A 259 -12.21 -11.37 -7.52
C GLU A 259 -10.91 -11.55 -6.75
N ILE A 260 -10.72 -12.74 -6.18
CA ILE A 260 -9.49 -13.14 -5.50
C ILE A 260 -8.57 -13.87 -6.48
N VAL A 261 -7.39 -13.29 -6.73
CA VAL A 261 -6.26 -13.94 -7.42
C VAL A 261 -5.55 -14.84 -6.43
N LEU A 262 -5.75 -16.16 -6.56
CA LEU A 262 -5.10 -17.17 -5.72
C LEU A 262 -3.88 -17.77 -6.45
N SER A 263 -2.69 -17.44 -5.96
CA SER A 263 -1.43 -18.09 -6.32
C SER A 263 -1.26 -19.36 -5.48
N VAL A 264 -1.62 -20.53 -6.03
CA VAL A 264 -1.56 -21.79 -5.26
C VAL A 264 -0.15 -22.34 -5.16
N GLY A 265 0.13 -23.00 -4.05
CA GLY A 265 1.48 -23.49 -3.74
C GLY A 265 2.05 -24.53 -4.70
N GLY A 266 3.27 -24.28 -5.21
CA GLY A 266 4.19 -25.29 -5.74
C GLY A 266 4.98 -24.85 -6.99
N TYR A 267 6.01 -25.61 -7.37
CA TYR A 267 6.64 -25.45 -8.69
C TYR A 267 5.58 -25.57 -9.79
N ASN A 268 5.43 -24.52 -10.61
CA ASN A 268 4.33 -24.29 -11.55
C ASN A 268 2.92 -24.31 -10.92
N GLY A 269 2.75 -23.73 -9.74
CA GLY A 269 1.42 -23.41 -9.21
C GLY A 269 0.68 -22.46 -10.16
N PRO A 270 -0.53 -22.82 -10.66
CA PRO A 270 -1.32 -21.90 -11.47
C PRO A 270 -1.87 -20.72 -10.65
N LEU A 271 -2.17 -19.62 -11.33
CA LEU A 271 -3.00 -18.56 -10.75
C LEU A 271 -4.48 -18.86 -11.06
N TYR A 272 -5.30 -18.90 -10.02
CA TYR A 272 -6.77 -18.95 -10.17
C TYR A 272 -7.33 -17.55 -9.96
N VAL A 273 -8.34 -17.18 -10.75
CA VAL A 273 -9.24 -16.06 -10.44
C VAL A 273 -10.52 -16.65 -9.87
N LEU A 274 -10.87 -16.26 -8.65
CA LEU A 274 -12.05 -16.74 -7.91
C LEU A 274 -13.03 -15.59 -7.67
N ASP A 275 -14.32 -15.79 -7.91
CA ASP A 275 -15.39 -14.92 -7.40
C ASP A 275 -15.25 -14.82 -5.87
N GLY A 276 -15.08 -13.61 -5.33
CA GLY A 276 -14.76 -13.41 -3.92
C GLY A 276 -15.87 -13.86 -2.97
N LEU A 277 -17.14 -13.71 -3.35
CA LEU A 277 -18.28 -14.04 -2.50
C LEU A 277 -18.52 -15.57 -2.38
N THR A 278 -18.19 -16.34 -3.42
CA THR A 278 -18.56 -17.76 -3.54
C THR A 278 -17.36 -18.70 -3.65
N GLY A 279 -16.16 -18.18 -3.92
CA GLY A 279 -14.95 -18.95 -4.17
C GLY A 279 -14.95 -19.71 -5.49
N VAL A 280 -15.95 -19.50 -6.36
CA VAL A 280 -16.06 -20.19 -7.66
C VAL A 280 -15.00 -19.65 -8.61
N THR A 281 -14.29 -20.54 -9.31
CA THR A 281 -13.31 -20.12 -10.32
C THR A 281 -14.04 -19.52 -11.53
N VAL A 282 -13.82 -18.23 -11.80
CA VAL A 282 -14.54 -17.46 -12.85
C VAL A 282 -13.88 -17.53 -14.24
N GLY A 283 -12.65 -18.05 -14.33
CA GLY A 283 -11.90 -18.13 -15.59
C GLY A 283 -10.99 -19.34 -15.73
N VAL A 284 -10.31 -19.43 -16.87
CA VAL A 284 -9.27 -20.45 -17.12
C VAL A 284 -8.07 -20.15 -16.22
N PRO A 285 -7.63 -21.09 -15.35
CA PRO A 285 -6.47 -20.86 -14.50
C PRO A 285 -5.20 -20.63 -15.33
N TYR A 286 -4.45 -19.58 -15.01
CA TYR A 286 -3.23 -19.26 -15.72
C TYR A 286 -2.13 -20.25 -15.35
N VAL A 287 -1.55 -20.90 -16.37
CA VAL A 287 -0.32 -21.70 -16.26
C VAL A 287 0.75 -21.03 -17.11
N ARG A 288 1.88 -20.67 -16.48
CA ARG A 288 3.03 -20.09 -17.18
C ARG A 288 3.50 -21.01 -18.30
N GLN A 289 3.67 -20.44 -19.50
CA GLN A 289 4.15 -21.17 -20.66
C GLN A 289 5.68 -21.38 -20.60
N ASN A 290 6.21 -22.20 -21.50
CA ASN A 290 7.65 -22.43 -21.73
C ASN A 290 8.47 -23.10 -20.59
N GLY A 291 7.88 -23.41 -19.43
CA GLY A 291 8.49 -24.33 -18.45
C GLY A 291 9.68 -23.75 -17.67
N VAL A 292 9.68 -22.45 -17.40
CA VAL A 292 10.51 -21.82 -16.36
C VAL A 292 9.75 -21.98 -15.04
N ASN A 293 10.23 -22.92 -14.19
CA ASN A 293 9.31 -23.74 -13.37
C ASN A 293 8.94 -23.20 -11.97
N ASN A 294 9.42 -22.02 -11.57
CA ASN A 294 9.35 -21.56 -10.18
C ASN A 294 8.70 -20.16 -10.07
N THR A 295 7.42 -20.05 -10.38
CA THR A 295 6.57 -18.99 -9.78
C THR A 295 6.39 -19.31 -8.30
N MET A 296 6.97 -18.51 -7.41
CA MET A 296 6.86 -18.68 -5.95
C MET A 296 6.61 -17.34 -5.22
N ALA A 297 6.29 -16.28 -5.97
CA ALA A 297 6.07 -14.92 -5.49
C ALA A 297 4.61 -14.68 -5.08
N HIS A 298 4.39 -13.60 -4.31
CA HIS A 298 3.04 -13.10 -4.05
C HIS A 298 2.41 -12.58 -5.36
N PRO A 299 1.11 -12.82 -5.61
CA PRO A 299 0.41 -12.11 -6.68
C PRO A 299 0.32 -10.64 -6.30
N VAL A 300 0.57 -9.74 -7.24
CA VAL A 300 0.48 -8.29 -7.07
C VAL A 300 -0.51 -7.78 -8.10
N VAL A 301 -1.36 -6.83 -7.75
CA VAL A 301 -2.33 -6.27 -8.70
C VAL A 301 -2.30 -4.75 -8.69
N SER A 302 -2.36 -4.11 -9.86
CA SER A 302 -2.46 -2.66 -10.03
C SER A 302 -2.86 -2.32 -11.47
N ASP A 303 -3.49 -1.18 -11.69
CA ASP A 303 -3.85 -0.68 -13.02
C ASP A 303 -2.65 0.04 -13.67
N LEU A 304 -1.92 -0.66 -14.53
CA LEU A 304 -0.65 -0.17 -15.07
C LEU A 304 -0.83 0.69 -16.34
N ASP A 305 -1.99 0.61 -17.00
CA ASP A 305 -2.26 1.33 -18.26
C ASP A 305 -3.51 2.24 -18.27
N ARG A 306 -4.26 2.29 -17.16
CA ARG A 306 -5.50 3.06 -16.94
C ARG A 306 -6.60 2.78 -17.95
N ASP A 307 -6.82 1.49 -18.24
CA ASP A 307 -8.07 1.02 -18.84
C ASP A 307 -9.09 0.49 -17.82
N CYS A 308 -8.81 0.65 -16.51
CA CYS A 308 -9.63 0.23 -15.38
C CYS A 308 -9.71 -1.28 -15.10
N VAL A 309 -8.99 -2.12 -15.85
CA VAL A 309 -8.85 -3.56 -15.59
C VAL A 309 -7.41 -3.87 -15.12
N PRO A 310 -7.15 -4.02 -13.81
CA PRO A 310 -5.81 -4.17 -13.27
C PRO A 310 -5.02 -5.37 -13.82
N GLU A 311 -3.72 -5.19 -14.01
CA GLU A 311 -2.79 -6.28 -14.29
C GLU A 311 -2.49 -7.10 -13.02
N VAL A 312 -2.25 -8.39 -13.20
CA VAL A 312 -1.64 -9.29 -12.21
C VAL A 312 -0.15 -9.44 -12.53
N LEU A 313 0.73 -9.03 -11.61
CA LEU A 313 2.16 -9.26 -11.70
C LEU A 313 2.59 -10.50 -10.91
N THR A 314 3.57 -11.23 -11.44
CA THR A 314 4.15 -12.41 -10.77
C THR A 314 5.64 -12.55 -11.07
N GLY A 315 6.45 -12.57 -10.01
CA GLY A 315 7.89 -12.86 -10.06
C GLY A 315 8.18 -14.33 -10.37
N THR A 316 9.41 -14.61 -10.79
CA THR A 316 9.86 -15.97 -11.15
C THR A 316 11.34 -16.15 -10.92
N ALA A 317 11.72 -17.36 -10.49
CA ALA A 317 13.12 -17.75 -10.56
C ALA A 317 13.53 -17.87 -12.03
N PHE A 318 14.79 -17.56 -12.32
CA PHE A 318 15.38 -17.57 -13.66
C PHE A 318 14.77 -16.50 -14.60
N ASP A 319 15.25 -15.28 -14.36
CA ASP A 319 15.47 -14.23 -15.37
C ASP A 319 14.23 -13.54 -15.98
N THR A 320 13.03 -13.69 -15.41
CA THR A 320 11.80 -13.00 -15.91
C THR A 320 10.89 -12.46 -14.82
N LEU A 321 10.25 -11.32 -15.10
CA LEU A 321 9.07 -10.79 -14.42
C LEU A 321 7.93 -10.69 -15.45
N GLN A 322 6.70 -11.08 -15.08
CA GLN A 322 5.54 -11.00 -15.97
C GLN A 322 4.44 -10.13 -15.38
N ALA A 323 3.77 -9.36 -16.24
CA ALA A 323 2.44 -8.81 -16.00
C ALA A 323 1.41 -9.51 -16.90
N LEU A 324 0.23 -9.77 -16.35
CA LEU A 324 -0.87 -10.47 -17.00
C LEU A 324 -2.13 -9.60 -16.95
N LYS A 325 -2.78 -9.34 -18.09
CA LYS A 325 -4.04 -8.58 -18.16
C LYS A 325 -5.22 -9.53 -18.26
N TRP A 326 -6.33 -9.21 -17.61
CA TRP A 326 -7.57 -9.99 -17.71
C TRP A 326 -8.26 -9.75 -19.05
N ASP A 327 -8.64 -10.83 -19.74
CA ASP A 327 -9.55 -10.80 -20.88
C ASP A 327 -10.91 -11.34 -20.43
N GLU A 328 -11.86 -10.42 -20.27
CA GLU A 328 -13.24 -10.69 -19.87
C GLU A 328 -14.01 -11.53 -20.91
N ALA A 329 -13.66 -11.43 -22.20
CA ALA A 329 -14.33 -12.16 -23.28
C ALA A 329 -13.85 -13.61 -23.39
N SER A 330 -12.61 -13.92 -23.02
CA SER A 330 -12.10 -15.30 -22.90
C SER A 330 -12.14 -15.85 -21.47
N LYS A 331 -12.44 -15.01 -20.47
CA LYS A 331 -12.34 -15.28 -19.03
C LYS A 331 -10.97 -15.88 -18.67
N SER A 332 -9.90 -15.17 -19.00
CA SER A 332 -8.53 -15.63 -18.70
C SER A 332 -7.53 -14.50 -18.53
N LEU A 333 -6.55 -14.69 -17.64
CA LEU A 333 -5.34 -13.87 -17.61
C LEU A 333 -4.46 -14.19 -18.83
N ASN A 334 -4.11 -13.18 -19.62
CA ASN A 334 -3.22 -13.27 -20.78
C ASN A 334 -1.92 -12.51 -20.52
N LEU A 335 -0.81 -12.92 -21.15
CA LEU A 335 0.47 -12.22 -21.00
C LEU A 335 0.36 -10.80 -21.59
N TYR A 336 0.56 -9.79 -20.75
CA TYR A 336 0.58 -8.38 -21.15
C TYR A 336 1.99 -7.98 -21.60
N TRP A 337 2.98 -8.21 -20.73
CA TRP A 337 4.40 -8.14 -21.07
C TRP A 337 5.25 -9.07 -20.19
N GLU A 338 6.48 -9.34 -20.65
CA GLU A 338 7.50 -10.08 -19.92
C GLU A 338 8.81 -9.28 -19.96
N THR A 339 9.33 -8.91 -18.78
CA THR A 339 10.60 -8.18 -18.64
C THR A 339 11.71 -9.16 -18.29
N PRO A 340 12.80 -9.24 -19.09
CA PRO A 340 14.01 -9.94 -18.68
C PRO A 340 14.65 -9.22 -17.49
N VAL A 341 14.78 -9.94 -16.37
CA VAL A 341 15.49 -9.48 -15.17
C VAL A 341 16.77 -10.29 -15.00
N ALA A 342 17.69 -9.82 -14.16
CA ALA A 342 18.82 -10.62 -13.72
C ALA A 342 18.34 -11.80 -12.88
N LEU A 343 19.26 -12.73 -12.62
CA LEU A 343 18.99 -13.95 -11.88
C LEU A 343 18.22 -13.67 -10.57
N ASP A 344 17.14 -14.41 -10.38
CA ASP A 344 16.50 -14.68 -9.10
C ASP A 344 16.57 -16.21 -8.93
N LEU A 345 17.17 -16.67 -7.83
CA LEU A 345 17.30 -18.09 -7.51
C LEU A 345 16.15 -18.63 -6.65
N SER A 346 15.32 -17.74 -6.09
CA SER A 346 14.19 -18.07 -5.24
C SER A 346 12.88 -18.24 -6.02
N GLY A 347 12.58 -17.29 -6.92
CA GLY A 347 11.26 -17.10 -7.50
C GLY A 347 10.22 -16.53 -6.55
N VAL A 348 10.64 -16.07 -5.37
CA VAL A 348 9.81 -15.55 -4.28
C VAL A 348 9.75 -14.02 -4.30
N SER A 349 10.77 -13.37 -4.87
CA SER A 349 10.84 -11.92 -5.09
C SER A 349 9.53 -11.38 -5.65
N THR A 350 8.93 -10.47 -4.90
CA THR A 350 7.60 -9.92 -5.18
C THR A 350 7.76 -8.46 -5.59
N PRO A 351 7.17 -8.03 -6.73
CA PRO A 351 7.24 -6.63 -7.15
C PRO A 351 6.43 -5.74 -6.21
N THR A 352 6.72 -4.44 -6.24
CA THR A 352 5.90 -3.40 -5.63
C THR A 352 5.65 -2.30 -6.66
N ILE A 353 4.57 -1.55 -6.50
CA ILE A 353 4.08 -0.60 -7.50
C ILE A 353 4.14 0.82 -6.92
N CYS A 354 4.63 1.79 -7.69
CA CYS A 354 4.67 3.20 -7.29
C CYS A 354 4.68 4.12 -8.51
N ASP A 355 3.78 5.11 -8.56
CA ASP A 355 3.85 6.21 -9.52
C ASP A 355 5.05 7.11 -9.17
N LEU A 356 6.17 6.94 -9.89
CA LEU A 356 7.43 7.59 -9.52
C LEU A 356 7.65 8.94 -10.20
N ASP A 357 7.11 9.25 -11.39
CA ASP A 357 7.28 10.57 -12.01
C ASP A 357 6.01 11.44 -12.05
N GLY A 358 4.85 10.88 -11.72
CA GLY A 358 3.57 11.59 -11.71
C GLY A 358 2.96 11.79 -13.10
N ASP A 359 3.41 11.05 -14.12
CA ASP A 359 2.67 10.92 -15.39
C ASP A 359 1.38 10.09 -15.25
N ALA A 360 1.20 9.48 -14.07
CA ALA A 360 0.07 8.71 -13.58
C ALA A 360 0.08 7.21 -13.94
N PHE A 361 1.03 6.72 -14.75
CA PHE A 361 1.15 5.29 -15.07
C PHE A 361 2.28 4.66 -14.24
N PRO A 362 1.95 3.82 -13.23
CA PRO A 362 2.92 3.53 -12.18
C PRO A 362 4.10 2.67 -12.65
N GLU A 363 5.25 2.90 -12.02
CA GLU A 363 6.42 2.06 -12.15
C GLU A 363 6.29 0.78 -11.31
N VAL A 364 6.87 -0.29 -11.85
CA VAL A 364 7.07 -1.58 -11.20
C VAL A 364 8.49 -1.64 -10.65
N LEU A 365 8.60 -1.91 -9.35
CA LEU A 365 9.83 -1.99 -8.60
C LEU A 365 10.11 -3.48 -8.31
N TYR A 366 11.35 -3.95 -8.53
CA TYR A 366 11.67 -5.38 -8.39
C TYR A 366 13.10 -5.66 -7.90
N THR A 367 13.25 -6.65 -7.01
CA THR A 367 14.52 -7.16 -6.46
C THR A 367 14.85 -8.55 -7.00
N GLY A 368 15.92 -8.67 -7.77
CA GLY A 368 16.56 -9.97 -8.08
C GLY A 368 17.76 -10.26 -7.17
N THR A 369 18.43 -11.40 -7.39
CA THR A 369 19.68 -11.76 -6.73
C THR A 369 20.78 -10.76 -7.08
N ASP A 370 21.04 -10.57 -8.39
CA ASP A 370 22.20 -9.79 -8.88
C ASP A 370 21.88 -8.32 -9.27
N ALA A 371 20.60 -7.94 -9.37
CA ALA A 371 20.19 -6.58 -9.71
C ALA A 371 18.81 -6.20 -9.15
N TRP A 372 18.58 -4.90 -8.96
CA TRP A 372 17.26 -4.33 -8.68
C TRP A 372 16.85 -3.30 -9.74
N TYR A 373 15.54 -3.10 -9.88
CA TYR A 373 14.91 -2.56 -11.08
C TYR A 373 13.85 -1.49 -10.81
N ILE A 374 13.75 -0.55 -11.75
CA ILE A 374 12.58 0.29 -11.99
C ILE A 374 12.14 0.03 -13.43
N ILE A 375 10.90 -0.42 -13.63
CA ILE A 375 10.34 -0.87 -14.91
C ILE A 375 9.05 -0.09 -15.16
N ASN A 376 8.85 0.43 -16.37
CA ASN A 376 7.61 1.15 -16.70
C ASN A 376 6.42 0.18 -16.78
N GLY A 377 5.42 0.37 -15.92
CA GLY A 377 4.34 -0.60 -15.71
C GLY A 377 3.50 -0.90 -16.96
N ARG A 378 3.24 0.09 -17.81
CA ARG A 378 2.51 -0.14 -19.08
C ARG A 378 3.27 -1.00 -20.08
N THR A 379 4.61 -0.95 -20.10
CA THR A 379 5.40 -1.46 -21.25
C THR A 379 6.38 -2.57 -20.93
N GLY A 380 6.63 -2.86 -19.65
CA GLY A 380 7.64 -3.82 -19.22
C GLY A 380 9.08 -3.39 -19.55
N GLN A 381 9.29 -2.12 -19.94
CA GLN A 381 10.62 -1.61 -20.27
C GLN A 381 11.36 -1.16 -19.01
N THR A 382 12.52 -1.76 -18.76
CA THR A 382 13.45 -1.35 -17.70
C THR A 382 13.88 0.10 -17.92
N ILE A 383 13.52 0.98 -16.99
CA ILE A 383 13.94 2.39 -16.95
C ILE A 383 15.33 2.47 -16.30
N TRP A 384 15.49 1.82 -15.14
CA TRP A 384 16.75 1.75 -14.42
C TRP A 384 17.02 0.33 -13.92
N GLN A 385 18.31 -0.01 -13.89
CA GLN A 385 18.83 -1.24 -13.31
C GLN A 385 20.08 -0.89 -12.50
N PHE A 386 20.18 -1.44 -11.30
CA PHE A 386 21.33 -1.27 -10.40
C PHE A 386 21.87 -2.62 -9.94
N PRO A 387 23.18 -2.76 -9.67
CA PRO A 387 23.73 -3.95 -9.04
C PRO A 387 23.06 -4.21 -7.68
N HIS A 388 22.80 -5.49 -7.39
CA HIS A 388 22.26 -5.98 -6.14
C HIS A 388 23.01 -7.24 -5.71
N GLN A 389 22.89 -7.61 -4.45
CA GLN A 389 23.26 -8.94 -3.96
C GLN A 389 22.24 -9.33 -2.89
N SER A 390 21.28 -10.19 -3.24
CA SER A 390 20.35 -10.76 -2.28
C SER A 390 20.20 -12.28 -2.43
N SER A 391 20.02 -12.96 -1.30
CA SER A 391 19.55 -14.34 -1.26
C SER A 391 18.13 -14.52 -1.82
N THR A 392 17.40 -13.42 -2.07
CA THR A 392 16.03 -13.33 -2.58
C THR A 392 15.02 -14.08 -1.72
N VAL A 393 14.35 -13.35 -0.82
CA VAL A 393 13.37 -13.92 0.13
C VAL A 393 12.05 -13.16 0.05
N TYR A 394 11.73 -12.31 1.03
CA TYR A 394 10.52 -11.48 1.10
C TYR A 394 10.87 -9.98 1.13
N GLU A 395 12.13 -9.61 0.87
CA GLU A 395 12.57 -8.22 0.81
C GLU A 395 12.20 -7.57 -0.54
N ASN A 396 11.06 -6.89 -0.54
CA ASN A 396 10.60 -6.08 -1.65
C ASN A 396 11.18 -4.65 -1.53
N ILE A 397 11.13 -3.87 -2.62
CA ILE A 397 11.42 -2.43 -2.55
C ILE A 397 10.21 -1.73 -1.91
N VAL A 398 10.39 -0.85 -0.94
CA VAL A 398 9.29 -0.03 -0.41
C VAL A 398 9.37 1.38 -0.97
N CYS A 399 8.23 1.89 -1.42
CA CYS A 399 8.05 3.26 -1.87
C CYS A 399 7.27 4.04 -0.80
N ALA A 400 7.85 5.10 -0.24
CA ALA A 400 7.22 5.96 0.77
C ALA A 400 7.88 7.35 0.80
N ASP A 401 7.24 8.35 1.40
CA ASP A 401 7.92 9.58 1.80
C ASP A 401 8.75 9.33 3.07
N LEU A 402 10.02 9.73 3.06
CA LEU A 402 10.95 9.61 4.19
C LEU A 402 11.49 11.00 4.61
N GLY A 403 10.65 12.04 4.50
CA GLY A 403 10.85 13.35 5.12
C GLY A 403 10.92 14.55 4.17
N ASN A 404 10.38 14.48 2.94
CA ASN A 404 10.35 15.63 2.02
C ASN A 404 9.14 15.74 1.07
N GLN A 405 8.08 14.95 1.28
CA GLN A 405 6.85 14.93 0.49
C GLN A 405 7.00 14.39 -0.95
N LEU A 406 8.15 13.79 -1.28
CA LEU A 406 8.38 13.03 -2.50
C LEU A 406 8.57 11.55 -2.18
N ALA A 407 8.38 10.68 -3.17
CA ALA A 407 8.73 9.28 -3.07
C ALA A 407 10.22 9.08 -2.79
N GLU A 408 10.52 8.06 -1.99
CA GLU A 408 11.84 7.48 -1.79
C GLU A 408 11.72 5.95 -1.75
N LEU A 409 12.80 5.27 -2.17
CA LEU A 409 12.87 3.82 -2.31
C LEU A 409 13.78 3.23 -1.23
N VAL A 410 13.21 2.43 -0.33
CA VAL A 410 13.96 1.56 0.58
C VAL A 410 14.31 0.28 -0.16
N VAL A 411 15.61 0.02 -0.37
CA VAL A 411 16.12 -1.20 -1.01
C VAL A 411 17.00 -1.96 -0.02
N MET A 412 16.73 -3.25 0.18
CA MET A 412 17.50 -4.11 1.09
C MET A 412 18.26 -5.21 0.36
N ALA A 413 19.55 -5.33 0.68
CA ALA A 413 20.44 -6.37 0.17
C ALA A 413 20.66 -7.46 1.23
N VAL A 414 20.78 -8.72 0.78
CA VAL A 414 20.87 -9.92 1.64
C VAL A 414 21.92 -10.92 1.13
N GLY A 415 23.10 -10.43 0.77
CA GLY A 415 24.23 -11.28 0.40
C GLY A 415 24.95 -11.84 1.63
N GLY A 416 25.61 -13.00 1.52
CA GLY A 416 26.35 -13.60 2.64
C GLY A 416 27.65 -12.89 3.06
N SER A 417 27.84 -11.61 2.70
CA SER A 417 29.09 -10.86 2.73
C SER A 417 28.92 -9.48 3.40
N VAL A 418 30.03 -8.90 3.88
CA VAL A 418 30.03 -7.64 4.65
C VAL A 418 29.47 -6.47 3.84
N GLU A 419 29.69 -6.48 2.52
CA GLU A 419 29.29 -5.38 1.62
C GLU A 419 27.79 -5.42 1.27
N ASP A 420 27.14 -6.57 1.51
CA ASP A 420 25.87 -6.94 0.88
C ASP A 420 24.69 -7.10 1.87
N ASN A 421 24.84 -6.63 3.11
CA ASN A 421 23.77 -6.59 4.10
C ASN A 421 23.47 -5.15 4.47
N THR A 422 22.56 -4.54 3.71
CA THR A 422 22.32 -3.09 3.74
C THR A 422 20.85 -2.78 3.71
N VAL A 423 20.50 -1.66 4.35
CA VAL A 423 19.27 -0.92 4.07
C VAL A 423 19.71 0.38 3.42
N SER A 424 19.36 0.58 2.16
CA SER A 424 19.78 1.73 1.35
C SER A 424 18.55 2.52 0.93
N VAL A 425 18.51 3.81 1.25
CA VAL A 425 17.42 4.70 0.82
C VAL A 425 17.88 5.53 -0.37
N TYR A 426 17.08 5.50 -1.44
CA TYR A 426 17.29 6.27 -2.65
C TYR A 426 16.16 7.27 -2.87
N GLY A 427 16.46 8.45 -3.41
CA GLY A 427 15.48 9.45 -3.82
C GLY A 427 15.88 10.11 -5.15
N CYS A 428 14.98 10.85 -5.79
CA CYS A 428 15.33 11.72 -6.90
C CYS A 428 14.43 12.96 -6.98
N SER A 429 14.99 14.10 -7.37
CA SER A 429 14.36 15.43 -7.25
C SER A 429 13.27 15.76 -8.29
N ASN A 430 12.86 14.77 -9.09
CA ASN A 430 11.65 14.86 -9.92
C ASN A 430 10.58 13.85 -9.56
N TRP A 431 10.78 13.01 -8.53
CA TRP A 431 9.80 11.99 -8.21
C TRP A 431 8.51 12.59 -7.67
N ALA A 432 7.40 11.88 -7.86
CA ALA A 432 6.06 12.28 -7.42
C ALA A 432 5.91 12.20 -5.89
N GLN A 433 4.75 12.61 -5.37
CA GLN A 433 4.45 12.54 -3.94
C GLN A 433 4.05 11.11 -3.54
N ALA A 434 4.62 10.61 -2.45
CA ALA A 434 4.24 9.34 -1.84
C ALA A 434 3.66 9.57 -0.43
N ARG A 435 3.05 8.52 0.14
CA ARG A 435 2.58 8.55 1.52
C ARG A 435 3.74 8.22 2.48
N PRO A 436 3.73 8.75 3.72
CA PRO A 436 4.75 8.48 4.75
C PRO A 436 4.63 7.10 5.41
N ILE A 437 3.97 6.13 4.75
CA ILE A 437 3.54 4.87 5.37
C ILE A 437 3.67 3.68 4.39
N TRP A 438 4.20 2.58 4.90
CA TRP A 438 4.12 1.22 4.36
C TRP A 438 4.12 0.25 5.54
N ASN A 439 2.92 -0.04 6.08
CA ASN A 439 2.79 -0.56 7.44
C ASN A 439 2.83 -2.09 7.57
N GLN A 440 2.65 -2.84 6.48
CA GLN A 440 2.63 -4.31 6.49
C GLN A 440 3.08 -4.89 5.13
N PHE A 441 3.30 -6.20 5.04
CA PHE A 441 3.71 -6.83 3.77
C PHE A 441 2.64 -6.67 2.67
N GLN A 442 1.37 -6.88 3.02
CA GLN A 442 0.22 -6.67 2.13
C GLN A 442 -0.31 -5.24 2.28
N TYR A 443 0.56 -4.27 2.10
CA TYR A 443 0.19 -2.85 2.12
C TYR A 443 -0.72 -2.51 0.93
N HIS A 444 -1.74 -1.71 1.20
CA HIS A 444 -2.66 -1.10 0.25
C HIS A 444 -3.11 0.24 0.82
N VAL A 445 -3.25 1.26 -0.04
CA VAL A 445 -3.37 2.67 0.39
C VAL A 445 -4.57 2.95 1.34
N THR A 446 -5.57 2.08 1.34
CA THR A 446 -6.79 2.19 2.15
C THR A 446 -6.65 1.58 3.55
N ASN A 447 -5.66 0.71 3.80
CA ASN A 447 -5.58 -0.13 5.02
C ASN A 447 -5.05 0.58 6.28
N VAL A 448 -4.43 1.75 6.10
CA VAL A 448 -3.72 2.48 7.16
C VAL A 448 -3.68 3.98 6.82
N GLY A 449 -3.76 4.82 7.83
CA GLY A 449 -3.57 6.27 7.77
C GLY A 449 -2.10 6.67 7.70
N ASP A 450 -1.83 7.94 7.42
CA ASP A 450 -0.46 8.44 7.22
C ASP A 450 0.39 8.42 8.53
N SER A 451 -0.26 8.46 9.70
CA SER A 451 0.35 8.30 11.03
C SER A 451 0.27 6.86 11.59
N GLY A 452 0.02 5.85 10.76
CA GLY A 452 -0.12 4.45 11.23
C GLY A 452 -1.48 4.09 11.84
N GLN A 453 -2.39 5.07 11.97
CA GLN A 453 -3.78 4.87 12.42
C GLN A 453 -4.56 3.88 11.53
N ILE A 454 -5.21 2.88 12.12
CA ILE A 454 -5.96 1.85 11.37
C ILE A 454 -7.41 2.31 11.15
N PRO A 455 -7.92 2.39 9.90
CA PRO A 455 -9.29 2.82 9.64
C PRO A 455 -10.32 1.84 10.19
N ARG A 456 -11.19 2.33 11.09
CA ARG A 456 -12.37 1.60 11.59
C ARG A 456 -13.28 1.05 10.47
N VAL A 457 -13.37 1.78 9.36
CA VAL A 457 -14.00 1.30 8.13
C VAL A 457 -13.02 1.62 7.02
N GLU A 458 -12.60 0.59 6.30
CA GLU A 458 -11.70 0.73 5.16
C GLU A 458 -12.45 1.32 3.95
N ASP A 459 -11.78 2.16 3.16
CA ASP A 459 -12.27 2.49 1.81
C ASP A 459 -12.03 1.27 0.91
N VAL A 460 -13.01 0.85 0.11
CA VAL A 460 -12.86 -0.34 -0.74
C VAL A 460 -11.80 -0.10 -1.85
N PRO A 461 -10.69 -0.87 -1.92
CA PRO A 461 -9.52 -0.51 -2.75
C PRO A 461 -9.84 -0.38 -4.24
N TRP A 462 -10.46 -1.40 -4.83
CA TRP A 462 -10.73 -1.46 -6.28
C TRP A 462 -11.74 -0.42 -6.74
N ILE A 463 -12.66 0.05 -5.87
CA ILE A 463 -13.58 1.15 -6.21
C ILE A 463 -12.80 2.46 -6.46
N SER A 464 -11.66 2.64 -5.81
CA SER A 464 -10.73 3.76 -6.03
C SER A 464 -9.64 3.46 -7.07
N GLY A 465 -9.67 2.28 -7.69
CA GLY A 465 -8.62 1.80 -8.60
C GLY A 465 -7.28 1.62 -7.90
N ILE A 466 -7.28 1.24 -6.62
CA ILE A 466 -6.09 0.98 -5.79
C ILE A 466 -5.82 -0.53 -5.76
N GLY A 467 -4.59 -0.91 -6.06
CA GLY A 467 -4.11 -2.29 -6.05
C GLY A 467 -3.53 -2.79 -4.72
N TRP A 468 -2.85 -3.92 -4.79
CA TRP A 468 -2.16 -4.56 -3.65
C TRP A 468 -0.65 -4.49 -3.85
N LEU A 469 0.08 -4.15 -2.78
CA LEU A 469 1.49 -3.77 -2.83
C LEU A 469 1.74 -2.56 -3.77
N GLU A 470 0.75 -1.66 -3.83
CA GLU A 470 0.78 -0.37 -4.54
C GLU A 470 0.90 0.79 -3.55
N GLN A 471 1.87 1.68 -3.78
CA GLN A 471 1.93 3.00 -3.16
C GLN A 471 1.39 4.05 -4.13
N ARG A 472 0.52 4.93 -3.61
CA ARG A 472 -0.12 6.01 -4.36
C ARG A 472 -0.63 7.08 -3.40
N GLU A 473 -0.66 8.34 -3.84
CA GLU A 473 -1.33 9.41 -3.08
C GLU A 473 -2.82 9.04 -2.89
N ARG A 474 -3.30 9.06 -1.65
CA ARG A 474 -4.72 8.81 -1.34
C ARG A 474 -5.54 9.99 -1.88
N LEU A 475 -6.09 9.82 -3.09
CA LEU A 475 -7.09 10.73 -3.65
C LEU A 475 -8.19 10.96 -2.59
N PRO A 476 -8.54 12.20 -2.22
CA PRO A 476 -9.37 12.49 -1.06
C PRO A 476 -10.75 11.80 -1.06
N SER A 477 -10.85 10.65 -0.38
CA SER A 477 -12.10 9.95 -0.12
C SER A 477 -12.95 10.73 0.89
N THR A 478 -13.77 11.65 0.36
CA THR A 478 -14.76 12.44 1.12
C THR A 478 -14.20 13.25 2.32
N GLY A 479 -13.12 14.00 2.09
CA GLY A 479 -12.91 15.24 2.86
C GLY A 479 -11.68 15.31 3.77
N SER A 480 -10.47 15.08 3.22
CA SER A 480 -9.29 15.72 3.79
C SER A 480 -9.46 17.25 3.72
N ILE A 481 -9.38 17.90 4.88
CA ILE A 481 -9.51 19.36 4.99
C ILE A 481 -8.25 19.97 4.34
N PRO A 482 -8.36 20.92 3.38
CA PRO A 482 -7.19 21.57 2.81
C PRO A 482 -6.36 22.25 3.90
N ALA A 483 -5.07 21.90 3.96
CA ALA A 483 -4.15 22.28 5.04
C ALA A 483 -4.21 23.77 5.42
N ASP A 484 -4.01 24.04 6.70
CA ASP A 484 -4.57 25.22 7.36
C ASP A 484 -3.77 26.54 7.15
N SER A 485 -3.27 26.80 5.93
CA SER A 485 -3.15 28.16 5.35
C SER A 485 -2.71 28.16 3.87
N GLY A 486 -3.28 29.07 3.07
CA GLY A 486 -2.88 29.32 1.67
C GLY A 486 -4.08 29.40 0.72
N ASN A 487 -4.20 30.50 -0.03
CA ASN A 487 -5.39 30.79 -0.84
C ASN A 487 -5.33 30.19 -2.25
N THR A 488 -6.47 29.77 -2.79
CA THR A 488 -7.14 30.31 -4.00
C THR A 488 -8.53 29.66 -4.17
N LEU A 489 -8.79 28.41 -4.57
CA LEU A 489 -8.07 27.26 -5.19
C LEU A 489 -6.82 26.70 -4.48
N LYS A 490 -6.81 25.38 -4.22
CA LYS A 490 -6.54 24.87 -2.86
C LYS A 490 -7.40 25.67 -1.86
N GLY A 491 -6.87 26.22 -0.77
CA GLY A 491 -7.69 26.74 0.32
C GLY A 491 -8.52 28.01 0.01
N VAL A 492 -9.71 28.10 0.60
CA VAL A 492 -10.26 29.36 1.14
C VAL A 492 -10.30 29.14 2.63
N LYS A 493 -9.51 29.88 3.41
CA LYS A 493 -9.43 29.62 4.86
C LYS A 493 -10.66 30.17 5.59
N VAL A 494 -11.45 29.28 6.19
CA VAL A 494 -12.55 29.60 7.12
C VAL A 494 -12.15 29.13 8.51
N GLY A 495 -12.46 29.91 9.55
CA GLY A 495 -12.24 29.50 10.93
C GLY A 495 -13.23 28.41 11.38
N PRO A 496 -12.91 27.64 12.44
CA PRO A 496 -13.66 26.44 12.83
C PRO A 496 -15.15 26.69 13.13
N ASP A 497 -15.51 27.90 13.60
CA ASP A 497 -16.87 28.27 14.00
C ASP A 497 -17.73 28.89 12.87
N LEU A 498 -17.37 28.70 11.59
CA LEU A 498 -18.09 29.31 10.46
C LEU A 498 -18.55 28.28 9.42
N VAL A 499 -19.86 28.03 9.38
CA VAL A 499 -20.52 27.34 8.26
C VAL A 499 -21.34 28.33 7.44
N PHE A 500 -21.15 28.31 6.13
CA PHE A 500 -21.99 29.01 5.17
C PHE A 500 -22.99 28.04 4.54
N THR A 501 -24.28 28.29 4.75
CA THR A 501 -25.36 27.49 4.15
C THR A 501 -26.21 28.37 3.24
N TRP A 502 -26.71 27.79 2.15
CA TRP A 502 -27.64 28.45 1.24
C TRP A 502 -28.98 27.73 1.19
N ALA A 503 -30.05 28.51 1.02
CA ALA A 503 -31.37 27.99 0.68
C ALA A 503 -31.98 28.84 -0.43
N GLY A 504 -32.67 28.18 -1.37
CA GLY A 504 -33.58 28.87 -2.28
C GLY A 504 -34.82 29.33 -1.51
N ASP A 505 -35.36 30.50 -1.84
CA ASP A 505 -36.61 30.93 -1.23
C ASP A 505 -37.81 30.09 -1.73
N SER A 506 -38.83 29.93 -0.89
CA SER A 506 -40.00 29.10 -1.17
C SER A 506 -40.99 29.72 -2.17
N PHE A 507 -40.61 30.81 -2.84
CA PHE A 507 -41.36 31.50 -3.90
C PHE A 507 -40.56 31.63 -5.21
N SER A 508 -39.39 30.97 -5.31
CA SER A 508 -38.64 30.70 -6.54
C SER A 508 -37.97 31.89 -7.23
N VAL A 509 -37.47 32.91 -6.50
CA VAL A 509 -36.88 34.12 -7.12
C VAL A 509 -35.44 34.46 -6.67
N GLY A 510 -34.87 33.73 -5.69
CA GLY A 510 -33.51 33.97 -5.25
C GLY A 510 -32.94 32.93 -4.28
N TYR A 511 -31.66 33.13 -3.97
CA TYR A 511 -30.91 32.37 -2.97
C TYR A 511 -30.50 33.27 -1.81
N ASN A 512 -30.66 32.76 -0.60
CA ASN A 512 -30.23 33.41 0.63
C ASN A 512 -28.98 32.71 1.17
N LEU A 513 -27.99 33.50 1.57
CA LEU A 513 -26.76 33.02 2.21
C LEU A 513 -26.82 33.32 3.71
N TYR A 514 -26.70 32.27 4.51
CA TYR A 514 -26.76 32.30 5.96
C TYR A 514 -25.37 32.02 6.55
N ARG A 515 -25.11 32.60 7.73
CA ARG A 515 -23.96 32.27 8.55
C ARG A 515 -24.44 31.52 9.79
N GLU A 516 -23.99 30.30 9.95
CA GLU A 516 -24.26 29.47 11.13
C GLU A 516 -23.01 29.42 12.04
N VAL A 517 -23.24 29.20 13.34
CA VAL A 517 -22.18 29.15 14.37
C VAL A 517 -22.27 27.89 15.23
N VAL A 518 -23.42 27.20 15.23
CA VAL A 518 -23.61 25.86 15.82
C VAL A 518 -24.57 25.09 14.91
N LYS A 519 -24.17 23.88 14.51
CA LYS A 519 -24.85 23.03 13.52
C LYS A 519 -26.26 22.62 13.99
N GLY A 520 -27.31 23.17 13.38
CA GLY A 520 -28.70 22.73 13.55
C GLY A 520 -29.77 23.81 13.73
N PHE A 521 -29.49 25.09 13.45
CA PHE A 521 -30.48 26.17 13.59
C PHE A 521 -30.31 27.25 12.52
N LEU A 522 -31.37 27.57 11.77
CA LEU A 522 -31.34 28.55 10.68
C LEU A 522 -30.75 29.89 11.13
N GLY A 523 -29.51 30.15 10.70
CA GLY A 523 -28.71 31.30 11.09
C GLY A 523 -29.25 32.63 10.58
N THR A 524 -28.68 33.74 11.05
CA THR A 524 -29.06 35.07 10.58
C THR A 524 -28.68 35.27 9.11
N LEU A 525 -29.64 35.79 8.33
CA LEU A 525 -29.47 36.11 6.93
C LEU A 525 -28.33 37.12 6.75
N TRP A 526 -27.30 36.74 5.99
CA TRP A 526 -26.16 37.61 5.69
C TRP A 526 -26.33 38.35 4.36
N ARG A 527 -26.88 37.69 3.33
CA ARG A 527 -27.17 38.31 2.02
C ARG A 527 -28.21 37.55 1.21
N SER A 528 -28.87 38.25 0.28
CA SER A 528 -29.81 37.69 -0.69
C SER A 528 -29.34 37.98 -2.12
N PHE A 529 -29.55 37.04 -3.03
CA PHE A 529 -29.15 37.12 -4.45
C PHE A 529 -30.33 36.74 -5.36
N PRO A 530 -30.76 37.61 -6.30
CA PRO A 530 -31.89 37.33 -7.19
C PRO A 530 -31.50 36.46 -8.40
N ASN A 531 -32.36 35.50 -8.76
CA ASN A 531 -32.45 34.75 -10.02
C ASN A 531 -31.14 34.29 -10.70
N PRO A 532 -30.67 33.04 -10.43
CA PRO A 532 -29.76 32.32 -11.32
C PRO A 532 -30.52 31.24 -12.14
N THR A 533 -30.79 31.52 -13.42
CA THR A 533 -31.12 30.48 -14.42
C THR A 533 -29.92 30.28 -15.34
N ALA A 534 -29.16 29.20 -15.15
CA ALA A 534 -27.94 28.93 -15.90
C ALA A 534 -28.22 28.52 -17.37
N ASN A 535 -27.40 29.00 -18.31
CA ASN A 535 -27.21 28.42 -19.66
C ASN A 535 -26.08 29.13 -20.43
N LEU A 536 -24.97 28.42 -20.70
CA LEU A 536 -23.75 28.91 -21.41
C LEU A 536 -23.19 30.23 -20.77
N ILE A 537 -22.33 31.10 -21.31
CA ILE A 537 -21.89 31.50 -22.67
C ILE A 537 -20.43 32.01 -22.55
N GLY A 538 -19.49 31.58 -23.41
CA GLY A 538 -18.17 32.24 -23.57
C GLY A 538 -18.18 33.21 -24.76
N GLU A 539 -17.34 34.24 -24.88
CA GLU A 539 -16.33 34.86 -24.00
C GLU A 539 -16.52 36.40 -24.07
N ILE A 540 -15.75 37.23 -23.33
CA ILE A 540 -15.17 38.50 -23.86
C ILE A 540 -14.19 39.22 -22.90
N SER A 541 -13.00 39.50 -23.45
CA SER A 541 -12.05 40.61 -23.22
C SER A 541 -11.85 41.29 -21.83
N PHE A 542 -10.58 41.16 -21.37
CA PHE A 542 -9.82 41.96 -20.39
C PHE A 542 -9.87 41.55 -18.89
N PRO A 543 -8.74 41.67 -18.16
CA PRO A 543 -8.49 40.93 -16.91
C PRO A 543 -8.70 41.75 -15.61
N PRO A 544 -8.63 41.12 -14.42
CA PRO A 544 -8.47 39.68 -14.17
C PRO A 544 -9.72 39.06 -13.55
N TYR A 545 -10.17 37.92 -14.09
CA TYR A 545 -11.26 37.13 -13.52
C TYR A 545 -10.78 35.71 -13.19
N LEU A 546 -11.25 35.17 -12.06
CA LEU A 546 -11.06 33.76 -11.71
C LEU A 546 -11.90 32.88 -12.64
N TYR A 547 -11.37 31.72 -12.96
CA TYR A 547 -12.12 30.62 -13.56
C TYR A 547 -12.61 29.68 -12.46
N TYR A 548 -13.78 29.09 -12.68
CA TYR A 548 -14.30 27.98 -11.86
C TYR A 548 -14.47 26.77 -12.78
N TYR A 549 -13.99 25.62 -12.33
CA TYR A 549 -14.13 24.34 -13.00
C TYR A 549 -14.85 23.38 -12.06
N ARG A 550 -15.82 22.60 -12.57
CA ARG A 550 -16.22 21.35 -11.91
C ARG A 550 -15.29 20.27 -12.47
N VAL A 551 -14.41 19.76 -11.64
CA VAL A 551 -13.83 18.43 -11.85
C VAL A 551 -14.78 17.47 -11.17
N THR A 552 -15.23 16.44 -11.89
CA THR A 552 -15.95 15.30 -11.29
C THR A 552 -15.01 14.12 -11.45
N GLY A 553 -14.59 13.48 -10.36
CA GLY A 553 -13.98 12.17 -10.45
C GLY A 553 -15.01 11.17 -10.97
N ILE A 554 -14.63 10.28 -11.89
CA ILE A 554 -15.46 9.13 -12.26
C ILE A 554 -14.62 7.91 -11.88
N SER A 555 -15.14 7.03 -11.01
CA SER A 555 -14.46 5.77 -10.69
C SER A 555 -14.51 4.80 -11.88
N CYS A 556 -13.73 3.72 -11.83
CA CYS A 556 -13.79 2.66 -12.85
C CYS A 556 -15.20 2.09 -13.00
N ALA A 557 -15.92 1.88 -11.90
CA ALA A 557 -17.34 1.52 -11.87
C ALA A 557 -18.32 2.63 -12.36
N GLY A 558 -17.83 3.69 -13.02
CA GLY A 558 -18.64 4.75 -13.63
C GLY A 558 -19.34 5.69 -12.64
N LEU A 559 -19.02 5.64 -11.35
CA LEU A 559 -19.68 6.44 -10.32
C LEU A 559 -19.11 7.86 -10.27
N GLU A 560 -19.96 8.90 -10.23
CA GLU A 560 -19.52 10.26 -9.92
C GLU A 560 -19.00 10.31 -8.47
N GLY A 561 -17.69 10.49 -8.32
CA GLY A 561 -17.06 10.83 -7.05
C GLY A 561 -17.32 12.29 -6.64
N PRO A 562 -17.00 12.65 -5.38
CA PRO A 562 -17.24 14.00 -4.82
C PRO A 562 -16.52 15.14 -5.56
#